data_AF-A0A2T4HJA2-F1
#
_entry.id   AF-A0A2T4HJA2-F1
#
_cell.length_a   1.000
_cell.length_b   1.000
_cell.length_c   1.000
_cell.angle_alpha   90.00
_cell.angle_beta   90.00
_cell.angle_gamma   90.00
#
_symmetry.space_group_name_H-M   'P 1'
#
loop_
_entity.id
_entity.type
_entity.pdbx_description
1 polymer ?
#
loop_
_entity_poly.entity_id
_entity_poly.type
_entity_poly.pdbx_seq_one_letter_code
_entity_poly.pdbx_strand_id
1 'polypeptide(L)' 'MLTTGGDNSSTIFAGDLQNGAGTLGITKIGSGTMTLSGTANSYTGATLVSGGTLNVNGSIASSSLLTVASGARLR' A
#
# COMPACT_ATOMS: atom_id res chain seq x y z
N MET A 1 -6.31 -9.73 2.58
CA MET A 1 -5.65 -8.44 2.90
C MET A 1 -4.14 -8.69 2.95
N LEU A 2 -3.33 -7.84 2.31
CA LEU A 2 -1.87 -8.00 2.23
C LEU A 2 -1.19 -7.03 3.20
N THR A 3 -0.33 -7.55 4.07
CA THR A 3 0.44 -6.75 5.04
C THR A 3 1.91 -6.69 4.61
N THR A 4 2.52 -5.51 4.57
CA THR A 4 3.91 -5.31 4.11
C THR A 4 4.74 -4.49 5.08
N GLY A 5 6.08 -4.67 5.05
CA GLY A 5 7.04 -3.90 5.85
C GLY A 5 7.36 -4.47 7.24
N GLY A 6 7.08 -5.76 7.48
CA GLY A 6 7.29 -6.40 8.79
C GLY A 6 8.76 -6.54 9.23
N ASP A 7 9.70 -6.42 8.29
CA ASP A 7 11.15 -6.43 8.54
C ASP A 7 11.77 -5.03 8.60
N ASN A 8 10.93 -3.99 8.58
CA ASN A 8 11.32 -2.57 8.59
C ASN A 8 12.16 -2.11 7.39
N SER A 9 12.40 -2.97 6.40
CA SER A 9 13.16 -2.63 5.20
C SER A 9 12.34 -1.73 4.28
N SER A 10 13.03 -1.04 3.37
CA SER A 10 12.39 -0.31 2.29
C SER A 10 12.39 -1.16 1.02
N THR A 11 11.24 -1.27 0.38
CA THR A 11 11.02 -2.18 -0.75
C THR A 11 10.34 -1.45 -1.90
N ILE A 12 10.59 -1.94 -3.12
CA ILE A 12 9.92 -1.47 -4.33
C ILE A 12 9.12 -2.65 -4.89
N PHE A 13 7.83 -2.43 -5.14
CA PHE A 13 7.00 -3.34 -5.93
C PHE A 13 6.66 -2.68 -7.25
N ALA A 14 7.14 -3.28 -8.35
CA ALA A 14 7.01 -2.74 -9.69
C ALA A 14 5.77 -3.20 -10.46
N GLY A 15 5.03 -4.18 -9.93
CA GLY A 15 3.79 -4.65 -10.53
C GLY A 15 2.59 -3.78 -10.18
N ASP A 16 1.50 -4.00 -10.90
CA ASP A 16 0.20 -3.44 -10.56
C ASP A 16 -0.53 -4.34 -9.57
N LEU A 17 -1.10 -3.73 -8.52
CA LEU A 17 -1.95 -4.42 -7.55
C LEU A 17 -3.39 -4.45 -8.08
N GLN A 18 -3.93 -5.64 -8.23
CA GLN A 18 -5.29 -5.89 -8.71
C GLN A 18 -6.02 -6.89 -7.82
N ASN A 19 -7.35 -6.87 -7.85
CA ASN A 19 -8.13 -7.93 -7.23
C ASN A 19 -7.89 -9.26 -7.95
N GLY A 20 -7.95 -10.35 -7.19
CA GLY A 20 -8.01 -11.71 -7.74
C GLY A 20 -9.46 -12.21 -7.72
N ALA A 21 -9.66 -13.44 -7.24
CA ALA A 21 -10.98 -13.98 -6.96
C ALA A 21 -11.73 -13.26 -5.81
N GLY A 22 -11.04 -12.39 -5.06
CA GLY A 22 -11.60 -11.59 -4.00
C GLY A 22 -10.93 -10.22 -3.88
N THR A 23 -11.43 -9.42 -2.95
CA THR A 23 -10.98 -8.05 -2.72
C THR A 23 -9.59 -8.01 -2.09
N LEU A 24 -8.65 -7.36 -2.77
CA LEU A 24 -7.32 -7.08 -2.23
C LEU A 24 -7.37 -5.73 -1.49
N GLY A 25 -6.95 -5.72 -0.23
CA GLY A 25 -6.65 -4.51 0.53
C GLY A 25 -5.21 -4.57 1.05
N ILE A 26 -4.63 -3.41 1.38
CA ILE A 26 -3.22 -3.24 1.74
C ILE A 26 -3.10 -2.71 3.16
N THR A 27 -2.20 -3.28 3.96
CA THR A 27 -1.73 -2.66 5.20
C THR A 27 -0.22 -2.52 5.19
N LYS A 28 0.26 -1.29 5.33
CA LYS A 28 1.68 -0.98 5.47
C LYS A 28 2.04 -0.80 6.95
N ILE A 29 2.93 -1.65 7.45
CA ILE A 29 3.48 -1.62 8.81
C ILE A 29 5.00 -1.42 8.79
N GLY A 30 5.60 -1.26 9.97
CA GLY A 30 7.05 -1.07 10.12
C GLY A 30 7.54 0.30 9.65
N SER A 31 8.79 0.64 9.97
CA SER A 31 9.34 1.98 9.78
C SER A 31 9.82 2.28 8.35
N GLY A 32 10.08 1.25 7.54
CA GLY A 32 10.57 1.40 6.17
C GLY A 32 9.55 1.99 5.19
N THR A 33 9.99 2.21 3.95
CA THR A 33 9.15 2.70 2.85
C THR A 33 8.76 1.57 1.91
N MET A 34 7.47 1.38 1.66
CA MET A 34 6.99 0.57 0.54
C MET A 34 6.70 1.50 -0.64
N THR A 35 7.43 1.34 -1.74
CA THR A 35 7.18 2.08 -2.98
C THR A 35 6.39 1.19 -3.95
N LEU A 36 5.22 1.66 -4.35
CA LEU A 36 4.45 1.11 -5.46
C LEU A 36 4.83 1.89 -6.73
N SER A 37 5.63 1.27 -7.60
CA SER A 37 6.02 1.89 -8.87
C SER A 37 5.15 1.44 -10.05
N GLY A 38 4.29 0.44 -9.86
CA GLY A 38 3.19 0.14 -10.80
C GLY A 38 2.21 1.31 -10.88
N THR A 39 1.75 1.62 -12.09
CA THR A 39 0.96 2.83 -12.36
C THR A 39 -0.55 2.57 -12.44
N ALA A 40 -0.97 1.31 -12.65
CA ALA A 40 -2.35 0.92 -12.91
C ALA A 40 -2.95 0.04 -11.80
N ASN A 41 -2.70 0.37 -10.53
CA ASN A 41 -3.30 -0.38 -9.41
C ASN A 41 -4.83 -0.24 -9.41
N SER A 42 -5.53 -1.37 -9.46
CA SER A 42 -6.98 -1.48 -9.59
C SER A 42 -7.65 -2.28 -8.48
N TYR A 43 -6.90 -2.65 -7.44
CA TYR A 43 -7.47 -3.25 -6.23
C TYR A 43 -8.49 -2.33 -5.58
N THR A 44 -9.51 -2.92 -4.94
CA THR A 44 -10.64 -2.15 -4.41
C THR A 44 -10.79 -2.26 -2.90
N GLY A 45 -10.02 -3.09 -2.22
CA GLY A 45 -10.02 -3.15 -0.76
C GLY A 45 -9.32 -1.96 -0.13
N ALA A 46 -9.58 -1.75 1.16
CA ALA A 46 -9.02 -0.63 1.90
C ALA A 46 -7.49 -0.65 1.96
N THR A 47 -6.91 0.56 2.03
CA THR A 47 -5.50 0.81 2.26
C THR A 47 -5.30 1.47 3.63
N LEU A 48 -4.57 0.78 4.50
CA LEU A 48 -4.18 1.26 5.82
C LEU A 48 -2.66 1.45 5.88
N VAL A 49 -2.20 2.67 6.13
CA VAL A 49 -0.80 2.96 6.42
C VAL A 49 -0.66 3.13 7.93
N SER A 50 -0.31 2.04 8.62
CA SER A 50 -0.18 2.02 10.08
C SER A 50 1.21 2.41 10.57
N GLY A 51 2.24 2.37 9.71
CA GLY A 51 3.60 2.77 10.06
C GLY A 51 4.50 2.99 8.85
N GLY A 52 5.52 3.84 9.02
CA GLY A 52 6.48 4.17 7.97
C GLY A 52 5.83 4.93 6.81
N THR A 53 6.29 4.65 5.58
CA THR A 53 5.79 5.33 4.38
C THR A 53 5.23 4.33 3.36
N LEU A 54 4.06 4.62 2.80
CA LEU A 54 3.60 4.09 1.52
C LEU A 54 3.83 5.18 0.47
N ASN A 55 4.71 4.94 -0.49
CA ASN A 55 5.01 5.86 -1.58
C ASN A 55 4.37 5.32 -2.86
N VAL A 56 3.44 6.07 -3.45
CA VAL A 56 2.65 5.66 -4.61
C VAL A 56 3.02 6.53 -5.79
N ASN A 57 3.81 5.99 -6.71
CA ASN A 57 4.14 6.70 -7.96
C ASN A 57 2.99 6.61 -8.99
N GLY A 58 2.03 5.70 -8.78
CA GLY A 58 0.85 5.48 -9.61
C GLY A 58 -0.45 5.99 -8.98
N SER A 59 -1.56 5.31 -9.29
CA SER A 59 -2.85 5.55 -8.63
C SER A 59 -3.18 4.41 -7.67
N ILE A 60 -3.87 4.74 -6.57
CA ILE A 60 -4.60 3.81 -5.70
C ILE A 60 -6.05 4.28 -5.46
N ALA A 61 -6.58 5.12 -6.36
CA ALA A 61 -7.87 5.78 -6.20
C ALA A 61 -9.06 4.79 -6.11
N SER A 62 -8.89 3.58 -6.64
CA SER A 62 -9.91 2.51 -6.57
C SER A 62 -10.05 1.88 -5.18
N SER A 63 -9.14 2.15 -4.24
CA SER A 63 -9.23 1.68 -2.86
C SER A 63 -10.52 2.21 -2.19
N SER A 64 -11.30 1.33 -1.58
CA SER A 64 -12.58 1.68 -0.94
C SER A 64 -12.43 2.61 0.26
N LEU A 65 -11.25 2.62 0.90
CA LEU A 65 -10.94 3.48 2.03
C LEU A 65 -9.44 3.70 2.10
N LEU A 66 -9.02 4.89 2.51
CA LEU A 66 -7.63 5.21 2.79
C LEU A 66 -7.51 5.73 4.22
N THR A 67 -6.68 5.08 5.02
CA THR A 67 -6.39 5.49 6.40
C THR A 67 -4.89 5.60 6.60
N VAL A 68 -4.43 6.72 7.14
CA VAL A 68 -3.02 6.93 7.51
C VAL A 68 -2.97 7.23 9.00
N ALA A 69 -2.34 6.35 9.76
CA ALA A 69 -2.19 6.50 11.20
C ALA A 69 -1.25 7.65 11.56
N SER A 70 -1.32 8.13 12.81
CA SER A 70 -0.38 9.13 13.33
C SER A 70 1.07 8.66 13.16
N GLY A 71 1.93 9.56 12.66
CA GLY A 71 3.34 9.26 12.40
C GLY A 71 3.63 8.43 11.15
N ALA A 72 2.60 7.90 10.47
CA ALA A 72 2.74 7.27 9.17
C ALA A 72 2.58 8.28 8.03
N ARG A 73 3.01 7.90 6.83
CA ARG A 73 3.03 8.78 5.66
C ARG A 73 2.48 8.05 4.43
N LEU A 74 1.58 8.71 3.72
CA LEU A 74 1.29 8.44 2.31
C LEU A 74 1.94 9.54 1.46
N ARG A 75 2.62 9.17 0.39
CA ARG A 75 3.22 10.09 -0.59
C ARG A 75 2.87 9.66 -2.00
#